data_AF-X0XDM9-F1
#
_entry.id   AF-X0XDM9-F1
#
_cell.length_a   1.000
_cell.length_b   1.000
_cell.length_c   1.000
_cell.angle_alpha   90.00
_cell.angle_beta   90.00
_cell.angle_gamma   90.00
#
_symmetry.space_group_name_H-M   'P 1'
#
loop_
_entity.id
_entity.type
_entity.pdbx_description
1 polymer ?
#
loop_
_entity_poly.entity_id
_entity_poly.type
_entity_poly.pdbx_seq_one_letter_code
_entity_poly.pdbx_strand_id
1 'polypeptide(L)'
;MTLSEMGGGQRSSVSRGRMRKATRTISGVTPVAVMAKPFPCPGSCVYCPGSPGAPKSYTVESPAVLRAIRCDFEAGRQVEFRLGTLAAMGHVLDKVELIIMGGTFLAYPEEYQYQFVKDCYDALNGVPSADLEEAKKLNETADRRCVG
;
A
#
# COMPACT_ATOMS: atom_id res chain seq x y z
N MET A 1 -54.47 14.11 41.47
CA MET A 1 -54.44 13.29 40.24
C MET A 1 -53.37 13.88 39.33
N THR A 2 -52.27 13.12 39.15
CA THR A 2 -51.22 13.14 38.09
C THR A 2 -50.59 14.48 37.68
N LEU A 3 -49.34 14.78 38.09
CA LEU A 3 -48.05 14.33 37.51
C LEU A 3 -47.76 14.88 36.09
N SER A 4 -46.88 15.88 35.99
CA SER A 4 -45.77 15.93 35.03
C SER A 4 -44.81 17.08 35.33
N GLU A 5 -43.77 16.76 36.11
CA GLU A 5 -42.47 17.42 36.08
C GLU A 5 -41.72 16.95 34.82
N MET A 6 -41.04 17.84 34.09
CA MET A 6 -39.75 17.62 33.39
C MET A 6 -39.23 19.02 33.00
N GLY A 7 -38.15 19.57 33.55
CA GLY A 7 -36.86 18.94 33.85
C GLY A 7 -35.86 19.39 32.79
N GLY A 8 -35.05 20.42 33.10
CA GLY A 8 -34.02 20.95 32.21
C GLY A 8 -32.95 19.90 31.90
N GLY A 9 -32.49 19.86 30.64
CA GLY A 9 -31.47 18.93 30.17
C GLY A 9 -30.48 19.62 29.24
N GLN A 10 -29.23 19.63 29.67
CA GLN A 10 -28.06 20.21 29.01
C GLN A 10 -27.87 19.62 27.59
N ARG A 11 -27.57 20.47 26.60
CA ARG A 11 -27.17 20.04 25.26
C ARG A 11 -25.72 19.56 25.31
N SER A 12 -25.52 18.27 25.50
CA SER A 12 -24.24 17.61 25.32
C SER A 12 -23.92 17.50 23.82
N SER A 13 -22.86 18.20 23.42
CA SER A 13 -22.24 18.10 22.10
C SER A 13 -21.65 16.69 21.90
N VAL A 14 -22.30 15.86 21.08
CA VAL A 14 -21.74 14.57 20.68
C VAL A 14 -20.74 14.81 19.56
N SER A 15 -19.45 14.90 19.91
CA SER A 15 -18.36 14.70 18.96
C SER A 15 -18.39 13.26 18.47
N ARG A 16 -19.06 12.99 17.35
CA ARG A 16 -19.00 11.70 16.66
C ARG A 16 -17.60 11.52 16.08
N GLY A 17 -16.68 11.06 16.91
CA GLY A 17 -15.47 10.39 16.46
C GLY A 17 -15.89 9.27 15.53
N ARG A 18 -15.60 9.42 14.24
CA ARG A 18 -15.81 8.37 13.23
C ARG A 18 -14.82 7.26 13.54
N MET A 19 -15.18 6.38 14.47
CA MET A 19 -14.46 5.14 14.74
C MET A 19 -14.49 4.34 13.44
N ARG A 20 -13.34 4.29 12.77
CA ARG A 20 -13.15 3.43 11.59
C ARG A 20 -13.35 2.00 12.09
N LYS A 21 -14.34 1.30 11.55
CA LYS A 21 -14.52 -0.12 11.86
C LYS A 21 -13.20 -0.82 11.56
N ALA A 22 -12.68 -1.59 12.52
CA ALA A 22 -11.54 -2.46 12.30
C ALA A 22 -11.96 -3.51 11.25
N THR A 23 -11.67 -3.24 9.99
CA THR A 23 -11.95 -4.17 8.91
C THR A 23 -10.81 -5.17 8.88
N ARG A 24 -11.06 -6.37 9.42
CA ARG A 24 -10.16 -7.50 9.17
C ARG A 24 -10.26 -7.88 7.70
N THR A 25 -9.12 -8.04 7.03
CA THR A 25 -9.08 -8.73 5.74
C THR A 25 -9.51 -10.18 5.98
N ILE A 26 -10.47 -10.70 5.20
CA ILE A 26 -11.13 -11.99 5.47
C ILE A 26 -10.14 -13.17 5.52
N SER A 27 -9.04 -13.11 4.75
CA SER A 27 -7.99 -14.14 4.75
C SER A 27 -6.88 -13.92 5.79
N GLY A 28 -6.89 -12.80 6.51
CA GLY A 28 -5.78 -12.40 7.39
C GLY A 28 -4.48 -12.01 6.64
N VAL A 29 -4.50 -11.93 5.31
CA VAL A 29 -3.38 -11.42 4.50
C VAL A 29 -3.68 -9.99 4.08
N THR A 30 -2.71 -9.10 4.24
CA THR A 30 -2.88 -7.68 3.98
C THR A 30 -2.21 -7.28 2.65
N PRO A 31 -2.98 -6.80 1.65
CA PRO A 31 -2.43 -6.46 0.35
C PRO A 31 -1.70 -5.11 0.37
N VAL A 32 -0.43 -5.12 -0.02
CA VAL A 32 0.44 -3.97 -0.15
C VAL A 32 0.79 -3.78 -1.62
N ALA A 33 0.10 -2.84 -2.26
CA ALA A 33 0.28 -2.56 -3.68
C ALA A 33 1.20 -1.36 -3.90
N VAL A 34 2.26 -1.56 -4.69
CA VAL A 34 3.30 -0.57 -5.04
C VAL A 34 3.39 -0.41 -6.56
N MET A 35 3.82 0.75 -7.07
CA MET A 35 4.00 0.99 -8.51
C MET A 35 5.46 1.21 -8.86
N ALA A 36 5.91 0.55 -9.92
CA ALA A 36 7.17 0.89 -10.56
C ALA A 36 7.09 2.27 -11.24
N LYS A 37 8.25 2.93 -11.40
CA LYS A 37 8.38 4.21 -12.12
C LYS A 37 7.82 4.11 -13.54
N PRO A 38 7.25 5.17 -14.13
CA PRO A 38 6.81 5.13 -15.52
C PRO A 38 7.94 4.69 -16.47
N PHE A 39 7.66 3.69 -17.31
CA PHE A 39 8.61 3.14 -18.27
C PHE A 39 7.88 2.78 -19.58
N PRO A 40 8.53 2.96 -20.75
CA PRO A 40 7.94 2.63 -22.04
C PRO A 40 7.52 1.15 -22.10
N CYS A 41 6.35 0.89 -22.67
CA CYS A 41 5.89 -0.46 -22.97
C CYS A 41 6.52 -0.92 -24.30
N PRO A 42 7.04 -2.15 -24.41
CA PRO A 42 7.52 -2.69 -25.69
C PRO A 42 6.37 -2.94 -26.68
N GLY A 43 5.13 -3.03 -26.20
CA GLY A 43 3.95 -3.23 -27.03
C GLY A 43 3.30 -1.93 -27.51
N SER A 44 2.80 -1.94 -28.74
CA SER A 44 1.87 -0.93 -29.27
C SER A 44 0.43 -1.44 -29.12
N CYS A 45 -0.30 -0.91 -28.15
CA CYS A 45 -1.68 -1.32 -27.88
C CYS A 45 -2.65 -0.15 -28.06
N VAL A 46 -3.58 -0.30 -29.01
CA VAL A 46 -4.58 0.72 -29.38
C VAL A 46 -5.55 1.06 -28.24
N TYR A 47 -5.78 0.12 -27.31
CA TYR A 47 -6.69 0.30 -26.19
C TYR A 47 -6.00 0.80 -24.92
N CYS A 48 -4.68 0.83 -24.88
CA CYS A 48 -3.95 1.04 -23.65
C CYS A 48 -3.76 2.54 -23.39
N PRO A 49 -4.47 3.13 -22.40
CA PRO A 49 -4.35 4.55 -22.14
C PRO A 49 -2.93 4.87 -21.68
N GLY A 50 -2.42 6.02 -22.13
CA GLY A 50 -1.18 6.61 -21.64
C GLY A 50 -1.50 7.96 -21.02
N SER A 51 -1.14 8.15 -19.76
CA SER A 51 -1.20 9.46 -19.11
C SER A 51 0.23 9.87 -18.75
N PRO A 52 0.71 11.06 -19.16
CA PRO A 52 2.05 11.53 -18.82
C PRO A 52 2.28 11.47 -17.30
N GLY A 53 3.38 10.85 -16.87
CA GLY A 53 3.71 10.71 -15.45
C GLY A 53 3.02 9.57 -14.70
N ALA A 54 2.13 8.80 -15.35
CA ALA A 54 1.58 7.56 -14.81
C ALA A 54 2.17 6.33 -15.51
N PRO A 55 2.29 5.18 -14.82
CA PRO A 55 2.56 3.91 -15.47
C PRO A 55 1.50 3.59 -16.53
N LYS A 56 1.90 2.82 -17.56
CA LYS A 56 1.01 2.42 -18.65
C LYS A 56 -0.26 1.72 -18.11
N SER A 57 -1.41 2.00 -18.72
CA SER A 57 -2.75 1.55 -18.30
C SER A 57 -3.35 2.27 -17.08
N TYR A 58 -2.61 3.15 -16.41
CA TYR A 58 -3.11 3.90 -15.25
C TYR A 58 -3.30 5.39 -15.57
N THR A 59 -4.13 6.05 -14.76
CA THR A 59 -4.37 7.50 -14.79
C THR A 59 -3.70 8.17 -13.59
N VAL A 60 -3.22 9.41 -13.77
CA VAL A 60 -2.57 10.18 -12.69
C VAL A 60 -3.48 10.42 -11.47
N GLU A 61 -4.80 10.35 -11.67
CA GLU A 61 -5.80 10.52 -10.61
C GLU A 61 -6.07 9.24 -9.80
N SER A 62 -5.52 8.09 -10.22
CA SER A 62 -5.68 6.83 -9.49
C SER A 62 -5.05 6.94 -8.09
N PRO A 63 -5.72 6.51 -7.01
CA PRO A 63 -5.17 6.57 -5.66
C PRO A 63 -3.81 5.86 -5.51
N ALA A 64 -3.58 4.80 -6.29
CA ALA A 64 -2.30 4.10 -6.32
C ALA A 64 -1.20 4.94 -6.95
N VAL A 65 -1.48 5.57 -8.10
CA VAL A 65 -0.54 6.45 -8.81
C VAL A 65 -0.22 7.67 -7.97
N LEU A 66 -1.23 8.31 -7.36
CA LEU A 66 -1.01 9.46 -6.48
C LEU A 66 -0.09 9.14 -5.30
N ARG A 67 -0.23 7.95 -4.71
CA ARG A 67 0.70 7.48 -3.66
C ARG A 67 2.11 7.25 -4.20
N ALA A 68 2.22 6.62 -5.37
CA ALA A 68 3.51 6.37 -5.99
C ALA A 68 4.24 7.67 -6.34
N ILE A 69 3.54 8.65 -6.91
CA ILE A 69 4.07 10.01 -7.18
C ILE A 69 4.55 10.66 -5.88
N ARG A 70 3.77 10.58 -4.79
CA ARG A 70 4.19 11.15 -3.48
C ARG A 70 5.42 10.47 -2.89
N CYS A 71 5.70 9.24 -3.30
CA CYS A 71 6.87 8.47 -2.88
C CYS A 71 7.96 8.46 -3.97
N ASP A 72 7.87 9.32 -4.99
CA ASP A 72 8.83 9.41 -6.10
C ASP A 72 9.07 8.06 -6.82
N PHE A 73 8.06 7.18 -6.80
CA PHE A 73 8.12 5.79 -7.26
C PHE A 73 9.18 4.91 -6.58
N GLU A 74 9.71 5.32 -5.44
CA GLU A 74 10.65 4.52 -4.64
C GLU A 74 9.90 3.38 -3.94
N ALA A 75 10.33 2.14 -4.18
CA ALA A 75 9.68 0.92 -3.70
C ALA A 75 9.53 0.90 -2.17
N GLY A 76 10.63 1.08 -1.44
CA GLY A 76 10.63 1.03 0.03
C GLY A 76 9.70 2.07 0.66
N ARG A 77 9.77 3.33 0.19
CA ARG A 77 8.87 4.41 0.66
C ARG A 77 7.41 4.10 0.40
N GLN A 78 7.06 3.50 -0.74
CA GLN A 78 5.69 3.10 -1.03
C GLN A 78 5.20 2.00 -0.08
N VAL A 79 6.05 0.99 0.21
CA VAL A 79 5.73 -0.08 1.17
C VAL A 79 5.49 0.50 2.56
N GLU A 80 6.43 1.30 3.09
CA GLU A 80 6.32 1.92 4.41
C GLU A 80 5.08 2.80 4.54
N PHE A 81 4.84 3.66 3.53
CA PHE A 81 3.66 4.52 3.50
C PHE A 81 2.36 3.70 3.52
N ARG A 82 2.33 2.60 2.76
CA ARG A 82 1.14 1.74 2.68
C ARG A 82 0.91 0.98 3.97
N LEU A 83 1.96 0.41 4.57
CA LEU A 83 1.90 -0.24 5.88
C LEU A 83 1.40 0.72 6.96
N GLY A 84 1.95 1.93 7.04
CA GLY A 84 1.51 2.95 8.00
C GLY A 84 0.03 3.32 7.83
N THR A 85 -0.42 3.47 6.58
CA THR A 85 -1.83 3.74 6.28
C THR A 85 -2.74 2.60 6.77
N LEU A 86 -2.33 1.35 6.53
CA LEU A 86 -3.10 0.16 6.91
C LEU A 86 -3.10 -0.07 8.43
N ALA A 87 -1.97 0.17 9.10
CA ALA A 87 -1.87 0.15 10.56
C ALA A 87 -2.81 1.20 11.19
N ALA A 88 -2.83 2.43 10.66
CA ALA A 88 -3.72 3.49 11.13
C ALA A 88 -5.21 3.19 10.88
N MET A 89 -5.52 2.26 9.97
CA MET A 89 -6.85 1.72 9.72
C MET A 89 -7.20 0.51 10.61
N GLY A 90 -6.25 0.01 11.40
CA GLY A 90 -6.41 -1.15 12.28
C GLY A 90 -6.25 -2.51 11.60
N HIS A 91 -5.60 -2.56 10.42
CA HIS A 91 -5.26 -3.83 9.78
C HIS A 91 -4.08 -4.50 10.48
N VAL A 92 -4.11 -5.83 10.53
CA VAL A 92 -2.97 -6.64 10.98
C VAL A 92 -1.97 -6.75 9.83
N LEU A 93 -0.67 -6.61 10.12
CA LEU A 93 0.41 -6.53 9.12
C LEU A 93 1.41 -7.69 9.22
N ASP A 94 1.03 -8.78 9.90
CA ASP A 94 1.89 -9.96 10.09
C ASP A 94 2.09 -10.77 8.81
N LYS A 95 1.08 -10.74 7.93
CA LYS A 95 1.09 -11.39 6.62
C LYS A 95 0.78 -10.37 5.54
N VAL A 96 1.72 -10.16 4.63
CA VAL A 96 1.64 -9.19 3.55
C VAL A 96 1.66 -9.93 2.21
N GLU A 97 0.77 -9.52 1.31
CA GLU A 97 0.85 -9.87 -0.11
C GLU A 97 1.35 -8.63 -0.86
N LEU A 98 2.53 -8.72 -1.46
CA LEU A 98 3.17 -7.63 -2.18
C LEU A 98 2.72 -7.64 -3.64
N ILE A 99 2.03 -6.57 -4.05
CA ILE A 99 1.48 -6.46 -5.40
C ILE A 99 2.24 -5.37 -6.15
N ILE A 100 3.10 -5.78 -7.08
CA ILE A 100 3.79 -4.86 -7.99
C ILE A 100 2.82 -4.50 -9.12
N MET A 101 2.27 -3.30 -9.04
CA MET A 101 1.35 -2.75 -10.02
C MET A 101 2.09 -2.18 -11.22
N GLY A 102 1.57 -2.49 -12.40
CA GLY A 102 2.11 -2.11 -13.69
C GLY A 102 1.90 -3.23 -14.70
N GLY A 103 1.60 -2.89 -15.95
CA GLY A 103 1.41 -3.91 -17.00
C GLY A 103 2.73 -4.41 -17.61
N THR A 104 3.86 -3.79 -17.29
CA THR A 104 5.11 -3.94 -18.05
C THR A 104 6.34 -4.12 -17.17
N PHE A 105 6.21 -4.47 -15.89
CA PHE A 105 7.34 -4.53 -14.95
C PHE A 105 8.50 -5.41 -15.44
N LEU A 106 8.19 -6.54 -16.09
CA LEU A 106 9.20 -7.46 -16.64
C LEU A 106 9.89 -6.93 -17.90
N ALA A 107 9.45 -5.80 -18.47
CA ALA A 107 10.10 -5.14 -19.60
C ALA A 107 11.19 -4.13 -19.17
N TYR A 108 11.35 -3.89 -17.87
CA TYR A 108 12.35 -2.97 -17.33
C TYR A 108 13.73 -3.65 -17.38
N PRO A 109 14.84 -2.91 -17.31
CA PRO A 109 16.16 -3.51 -17.10
C PRO A 109 16.15 -4.44 -15.89
N GLU A 110 16.77 -5.62 -15.99
CA GLU A 110 16.76 -6.63 -14.92
C GLU A 110 17.25 -6.04 -13.59
N GLU A 111 18.35 -5.28 -13.60
CA GLU A 111 18.89 -4.60 -12.41
C GLU A 111 17.82 -3.77 -11.67
N TYR A 112 16.98 -3.04 -12.40
CA TYR A 112 15.89 -2.27 -11.80
C TYR A 112 14.84 -3.20 -11.19
N GLN A 113 14.50 -4.31 -11.87
CA GLN A 113 13.51 -5.27 -11.35
C GLN A 113 14.00 -5.86 -10.02
N TYR A 114 15.23 -6.36 -9.96
CA TYR A 114 15.82 -6.95 -8.77
C TYR A 114 15.95 -5.95 -7.63
N GLN A 115 16.44 -4.74 -7.93
CA GLN A 115 16.53 -3.68 -6.91
C GLN A 115 15.15 -3.29 -6.37
N PHE A 116 14.16 -3.14 -7.25
CA PHE A 116 12.81 -2.75 -6.84
C PHE A 116 12.16 -3.79 -5.91
N VAL A 117 12.34 -5.08 -6.21
CA VAL A 117 11.83 -6.17 -5.36
C VAL A 117 12.60 -6.22 -4.04
N LYS A 118 13.93 -6.09 -4.08
CA LYS A 118 14.78 -6.05 -2.89
C LYS A 118 14.37 -4.90 -1.94
N ASP A 119 14.17 -3.70 -2.48
CA ASP A 119 13.75 -2.53 -1.70
C ASP A 119 12.38 -2.73 -1.04
N CYS A 120 11.48 -3.48 -1.68
CA CYS A 120 10.21 -3.86 -1.05
C CYS A 120 10.44 -4.79 0.15
N TYR A 121 11.29 -5.82 0.01
CA TYR A 121 11.63 -6.72 1.10
C TYR A 121 12.33 -5.99 2.24
N ASP A 122 13.30 -5.12 1.95
CA ASP A 122 14.02 -4.34 2.95
C ASP A 122 13.06 -3.47 3.77
N ALA A 123 12.05 -2.87 3.13
CA ALA A 123 11.01 -2.11 3.83
C ALA A 123 10.07 -2.99 4.68
N LEU A 124 9.79 -4.23 4.26
CA LEU A 124 9.05 -5.19 5.09
C LEU A 124 9.88 -5.63 6.30
N ASN A 125 11.17 -5.88 6.09
CA ASN A 125 12.12 -6.30 7.11
C ASN A 125 12.49 -5.17 8.08
N GLY A 126 12.40 -3.91 7.65
CA GLY A 126 12.82 -2.74 8.41
C GLY A 126 14.35 -2.57 8.49
N VAL A 127 15.11 -3.35 7.71
CA VAL A 127 16.58 -3.30 7.65
C VAL A 127 17.04 -3.49 6.20
N PRO A 128 18.13 -2.83 5.79
CA PRO A 128 18.70 -3.03 4.47
C PRO A 128 19.41 -4.39 4.37
N SER A 129 19.36 -5.00 3.18
CA SER A 129 20.12 -6.19 2.81
C SER A 129 21.21 -5.88 1.77
N ALA A 130 22.17 -6.76 1.58
CA ALA A 130 23.18 -6.68 0.53
C ALA A 130 22.60 -7.03 -0.85
N ASP A 131 21.75 -8.05 -0.90
CA ASP A 131 21.12 -8.54 -2.13
C ASP A 131 19.69 -9.07 -1.88
N LEU A 132 18.97 -9.39 -2.96
CA LEU A 132 17.60 -9.87 -2.89
C LEU A 132 17.49 -11.21 -2.13
N GLU A 133 18.48 -12.10 -2.23
CA GLU A 133 18.43 -13.39 -1.56
C GLU A 133 18.57 -13.25 -0.04
N GLU A 134 19.44 -12.35 0.42
CA GLU A 134 19.50 -11.97 1.83
C GLU A 134 18.20 -11.32 2.29
N ALA A 135 17.63 -10.39 1.50
CA ALA A 135 16.36 -9.74 1.83
C ALA A 135 15.23 -10.77 2.05
N LYS A 136 15.15 -11.78 1.16
CA LYS A 136 14.19 -12.88 1.27
C LYS A 136 14.41 -13.73 2.52
N LYS A 137 15.66 -14.12 2.80
CA LYS A 137 16.02 -14.92 3.98
C LYS A 137 15.67 -14.20 5.28
N LEU A 138 15.97 -12.91 5.37
CA LEU A 138 15.57 -12.07 6.51
C LEU A 138 14.04 -12.06 6.67
N ASN A 139 13.31 -12.01 5.55
CA ASN A 139 11.86 -11.95 5.57
C ASN A 139 11.18 -13.26 6.02
N GLU A 140 11.85 -14.40 5.94
CA GLU A 140 11.30 -15.70 6.38
C GLU A 140 10.90 -15.68 7.87
N THR A 141 11.58 -14.88 8.69
CA THR A 141 11.35 -14.76 10.14
C THR A 141 10.96 -13.35 10.60
N ALA A 142 10.76 -12.41 9.66
CA ALA A 142 10.38 -11.04 9.98
C ALA A 142 8.97 -10.94 10.58
N ASP A 143 8.70 -9.86 11.32
CA ASP A 143 7.37 -9.59 11.89
C ASP A 143 6.31 -9.37 10.79
N ARG A 144 6.72 -8.85 9.63
CA ARG A 144 5.87 -8.54 8.47
C ARG A 144 6.26 -9.45 7.31
N ARG A 145 5.75 -10.68 7.32
CA ARG A 145 6.15 -11.69 6.32
C ARG A 145 5.45 -11.47 5.00
N CYS A 146 6.21 -11.44 3.92
CA CYS A 146 5.70 -11.52 2.56
C CYS A 146 5.29 -12.97 2.30
N VAL A 147 3.99 -13.21 2.10
CA VAL A 147 3.42 -14.54 1.86
C VAL A 147 3.02 -14.76 0.40
N GLY A 148 3.09 -13.71 -0.42
CA GLY A 148 2.77 -13.69 -1.84
C GLY A 148 3.19 -12.39 -2.49
#